data_AF-A0A9P7YVL5-F1
#
_entry.id   AF-A0A9P7YVL5-F1
#
_cell.length_a   1.000
_cell.length_b   1.000
_cell.length_c   1.000
_cell.angle_alpha   90.00
_cell.angle_beta   90.00
_cell.angle_gamma   90.00
#
_symmetry.space_group_name_H-M   'P 1'
#
loop_
_entity.id
_entity.type
_entity.pdbx_description
1 polymer ?
#
loop_
_entity_poly.entity_id
_entity_poly.type
_entity_poly.pdbx_seq_one_letter_code
_entity_poly.pdbx_strand_id
1 'polypeptide(L)'
;MAESLANLPTELLLQILSNLDIPDLLALSRTSHELRTLTFDPILHLARLRYASLSLNAYIPIRPPLTYLLLRRIYVTRTTLAARQLGRNLVRIQLSRRLDPARRLSREALVARGVLPRECLGDGSPALLEVRKRLGWDMLRVQLGRKLKQRPSAETLVRQGVLPEECFSGRVAPALIGVKKRVERERVKDILRGWVDGWRKRGGERQVEQKMDVRRLAIRFTAKEMEELRGGSRKLREEPTRAKVLGLRRFWEKVGRDGN
;
A
#
# COMPACT_ATOMS: atom_id res chain seq x y z
N MET A 1 -55.52 67.77 3.24
CA MET A 1 -54.79 68.84 2.54
C MET A 1 -53.34 68.43 2.51
N ALA A 2 -52.82 68.00 1.36
CA ALA A 2 -51.42 67.60 1.26
C ALA A 2 -50.57 68.88 1.32
N GLU A 3 -49.81 69.06 2.39
CA GLU A 3 -48.80 70.12 2.48
C GLU A 3 -47.78 69.87 1.37
N SER A 4 -47.83 70.68 0.31
CA SER A 4 -46.89 70.59 -0.80
C SER A 4 -45.51 70.97 -0.30
N LEU A 5 -44.47 70.26 -0.76
CA LEU A 5 -43.06 70.53 -0.47
C LEU A 5 -42.67 72.00 -0.77
N ALA A 6 -43.41 72.65 -1.67
CA ALA A 6 -43.31 74.08 -2.02
C ALA A 6 -43.68 75.06 -0.88
N ASN A 7 -44.37 74.58 0.17
CA ASN A 7 -44.74 75.42 1.32
C ASN A 7 -43.61 75.50 2.37
N LEU A 8 -42.53 74.73 2.20
CA LEU A 8 -41.36 74.80 3.08
C LEU A 8 -40.50 76.02 2.74
N PRO A 9 -39.88 76.65 3.75
CA PRO A 9 -38.88 77.68 3.51
C PRO A 9 -37.70 77.12 2.70
N THR A 10 -37.16 77.95 1.80
CA THR A 10 -36.07 77.59 0.87
C THR A 10 -34.84 77.04 1.57
N GLU A 11 -34.54 77.52 2.77
CA GLU A 11 -33.41 77.04 3.60
C GLU A 11 -33.53 75.55 3.97
N LEU A 12 -34.75 75.10 4.32
CA LEU A 12 -34.98 73.70 4.65
C LEU A 12 -34.90 72.82 3.39
N LEU A 13 -35.38 73.34 2.25
CA LEU A 13 -35.26 72.64 0.97
C LEU A 13 -33.79 72.49 0.57
N LEU A 14 -32.98 73.55 0.68
CA LEU A 14 -31.55 73.49 0.37
C LEU A 14 -30.80 72.50 1.27
N GLN A 15 -31.14 72.42 2.56
CA GLN A 15 -30.57 71.45 3.50
C GLN A 15 -30.98 70.00 3.19
N ILE A 16 -32.19 69.77 2.69
CA ILE A 16 -32.62 68.43 2.26
C ILE A 16 -31.87 68.07 0.97
N LEU A 17 -31.85 68.97 -0.01
CA LEU A 17 -31.20 68.78 -1.29
C LEU A 17 -29.67 68.62 -1.16
N SER A 18 -29.02 69.16 -0.13
CA SER A 18 -27.59 68.96 0.10
C SER A 18 -27.21 67.51 0.41
N ASN A 19 -28.15 66.69 0.87
CA ASN A 19 -27.93 65.29 1.26
C ASN A 19 -28.27 64.27 0.15
N LEU A 20 -28.88 64.70 -0.95
CA LEU A 20 -29.28 63.81 -2.05
C LEU A 20 -28.14 63.52 -3.04
N ASP A 21 -28.20 62.44 -3.80
CA ASP A 21 -27.20 62.18 -4.84
C ASP A 21 -27.43 63.03 -6.10
N ILE A 22 -26.39 63.16 -6.95
CA ILE A 22 -26.46 63.91 -8.22
C ILE A 22 -27.62 63.44 -9.14
N PRO A 23 -27.84 62.12 -9.35
CA PRO A 23 -29.00 61.64 -10.12
C PRO A 23 -30.35 62.05 -9.51
N ASP A 24 -30.46 62.06 -8.18
CA ASP A 24 -31.71 62.38 -7.49
C ASP A 24 -32.03 63.87 -7.59
N LEU A 25 -31.02 64.73 -7.47
CA LEU A 25 -31.16 66.16 -7.75
C LEU A 25 -31.62 66.44 -9.18
N LEU A 26 -31.05 65.72 -10.15
CA LEU A 26 -31.45 65.85 -11.55
C LEU A 26 -32.89 65.41 -11.76
N ALA A 27 -33.34 64.34 -11.10
CA ALA A 27 -34.73 63.92 -11.12
C ALA A 27 -35.66 65.00 -10.54
N LEU A 28 -35.31 65.57 -9.38
CA LEU A 28 -36.10 66.63 -8.73
C LEU A 28 -36.19 67.90 -9.57
N SER A 29 -35.13 68.28 -10.27
CA SER A 29 -35.11 69.45 -11.18
C SER A 29 -36.14 69.38 -12.32
N ARG A 30 -36.66 68.18 -12.62
CA ARG A 30 -37.66 67.94 -13.67
C ARG A 30 -39.09 67.92 -13.14
N THR A 31 -39.27 67.88 -11.82
CA THR A 31 -40.60 67.75 -11.18
C THR A 31 -41.28 69.08 -10.93
N SER A 32 -40.52 70.15 -10.66
CA SER A 32 -41.06 71.49 -10.44
C SER A 32 -40.04 72.58 -10.79
N HIS A 33 -40.52 73.77 -11.15
CA HIS A 33 -39.66 74.90 -11.48
C HIS A 33 -38.91 75.46 -10.28
N GLU A 34 -39.51 75.43 -9.08
CA GLU A 34 -38.88 75.90 -7.85
C GLU A 34 -37.76 74.96 -7.39
N LEU A 35 -37.97 73.63 -7.45
CA LEU A 35 -36.88 72.70 -7.17
C LEU A 35 -35.80 72.77 -8.25
N ARG A 36 -36.17 73.06 -9.50
CA ARG A 36 -35.20 73.29 -10.57
C ARG A 36 -34.26 74.45 -10.21
N THR A 37 -34.77 75.62 -9.82
CA THR A 37 -33.91 76.75 -9.45
C THR A 37 -33.04 76.44 -8.24
N LEU A 38 -33.58 75.79 -7.21
CA LEU A 38 -32.82 75.41 -6.00
C LEU A 38 -31.77 74.32 -6.26
N THR A 39 -32.04 73.37 -7.16
CA THR A 39 -31.08 72.30 -7.51
C THR A 39 -29.87 72.83 -8.28
N PHE A 40 -29.99 73.97 -8.95
CA PHE A 40 -28.90 74.64 -9.66
C PHE A 40 -28.29 75.80 -8.85
N ASP A 41 -28.69 75.98 -7.59
CA ASP A 41 -28.18 77.04 -6.74
C ASP A 41 -26.68 76.83 -6.45
N PRO A 42 -25.80 77.82 -6.70
CA PRO A 42 -24.39 77.74 -6.35
C PRO A 42 -24.15 77.47 -4.86
N ILE A 43 -25.00 77.97 -3.95
CA ILE A 43 -24.81 77.80 -2.50
C ILE A 43 -24.93 76.32 -2.11
N LEU A 44 -25.89 75.61 -2.68
CA LEU A 44 -26.07 74.17 -2.51
C LEU A 44 -24.84 73.39 -2.97
N HIS A 45 -24.33 73.69 -4.16
CA HIS A 45 -23.15 73.00 -4.70
C HIS A 45 -21.87 73.31 -3.92
N LEU A 46 -21.72 74.53 -3.42
CA LEU A 46 -20.61 74.91 -2.54
C LEU A 46 -20.66 74.15 -1.20
N ALA A 47 -21.84 74.02 -0.58
CA ALA A 47 -22.02 73.25 0.65
C ALA A 47 -21.69 71.77 0.44
N ARG A 48 -22.17 71.18 -0.67
CA ARG A 48 -21.88 69.78 -1.05
C ARG A 48 -20.39 69.55 -1.31
N LEU A 49 -19.72 70.49 -1.98
CA LEU A 49 -18.28 70.40 -2.23
C LEU A 49 -17.49 70.45 -0.92
N ARG A 50 -17.86 71.35 0.00
CA ARG A 50 -17.25 71.43 1.34
C ARG A 50 -17.47 70.15 2.14
N TYR A 51 -18.69 69.60 2.12
CA TYR A 51 -18.99 68.35 2.82
C TYR A 51 -18.22 67.17 2.22
N ALA A 52 -18.15 67.07 0.88
CA ALA A 52 -17.39 66.05 0.20
C ALA A 52 -15.88 66.16 0.50
N SER A 53 -15.33 67.37 0.53
CA SER A 53 -13.91 67.57 0.86
C SER A 53 -13.59 67.16 2.30
N LEU A 54 -14.45 67.51 3.26
CA LEU A 54 -14.33 67.08 4.66
C LEU A 54 -14.43 65.55 4.78
N SER A 55 -15.40 64.94 4.10
CA SER A 55 -15.59 63.49 4.10
C SER A 55 -14.38 62.77 3.51
N LEU A 56 -13.89 63.21 2.36
CA LEU A 56 -12.70 62.63 1.72
C LEU A 56 -11.46 62.76 2.62
N ASN A 57 -11.25 63.93 3.25
CA ASN A 57 -10.15 64.13 4.18
C ASN A 57 -10.21 63.17 5.38
N ALA A 58 -11.41 62.80 5.85
CA ALA A 58 -11.58 61.82 6.92
C ALA A 58 -11.37 60.36 6.46
N TYR A 59 -11.87 59.98 5.27
CA TYR A 59 -11.85 58.59 4.81
C TYR A 59 -10.57 58.17 4.08
N ILE A 60 -9.88 59.09 3.41
CA ILE A 60 -8.59 58.80 2.72
C ILE A 60 -7.53 58.19 3.67
N PRO A 61 -7.28 58.70 4.89
CA PRO A 61 -6.27 58.12 5.77
C PRO A 61 -6.67 56.75 6.35
N ILE A 62 -7.96 56.44 6.45
CA ILE A 62 -8.47 55.14 6.93
C ILE A 62 -8.36 54.06 5.82
N ARG A 63 -8.15 54.48 4.57
CA ARG A 63 -8.11 53.57 3.42
C ARG A 63 -6.96 52.55 3.56
N PRO A 64 -7.23 51.24 3.42
CA PRO A 64 -6.18 50.24 3.46
C PRO A 64 -5.20 50.40 2.29
N PRO A 65 -3.91 50.10 2.48
CA PRO A 65 -2.92 50.20 1.41
C PRO A 65 -3.19 49.20 0.29
N LEU A 66 -2.71 49.52 -0.92
CA LEU A 66 -2.91 48.68 -2.10
C LEU A 66 -2.37 47.25 -1.91
N THR A 67 -1.23 47.11 -1.22
CA THR A 67 -0.61 45.82 -0.89
C THR A 67 -1.53 44.92 -0.09
N TYR A 68 -2.25 45.47 0.88
CA TYR A 68 -3.24 44.75 1.68
C TYR A 68 -4.42 44.28 0.83
N LEU A 69 -4.92 45.14 -0.07
CA LEU A 69 -6.01 44.79 -0.98
C LEU A 69 -5.62 43.69 -1.97
N LEU A 70 -4.38 43.72 -2.46
CA LEU A 70 -3.81 42.67 -3.32
C LEU A 70 -3.68 41.34 -2.56
N LEU A 71 -3.16 41.37 -1.33
CA LEU A 71 -3.01 40.18 -0.49
C LEU A 71 -4.36 39.52 -0.20
N ARG A 72 -5.39 40.32 0.10
CA ARG A 72 -6.76 39.83 0.31
C ARG A 72 -7.50 39.48 -0.98
N ARG A 73 -6.87 39.60 -2.15
CA ARG A 73 -7.45 39.35 -3.47
C ARG A 73 -8.70 40.19 -3.78
N ILE A 74 -8.81 41.35 -3.17
CA ILE A 74 -9.89 42.33 -3.39
C ILE A 74 -9.56 43.18 -4.61
N TYR A 75 -8.33 43.68 -4.69
CA TYR A 75 -7.83 44.37 -5.88
C TYR A 75 -7.16 43.37 -6.82
N VAL A 76 -7.51 43.40 -8.11
CA VAL A 76 -6.98 42.50 -9.12
C VAL A 76 -6.45 43.33 -10.28
N THR A 77 -5.15 43.27 -10.53
CA THR A 77 -4.52 43.89 -11.69
C THR A 77 -4.83 43.12 -12.98
N ARG A 78 -4.68 43.76 -14.14
CA ARG A 78 -4.80 43.07 -15.44
C ARG A 78 -3.88 41.84 -15.55
N THR A 79 -2.64 41.96 -15.06
CA THR A 79 -1.66 40.87 -15.05
C THR A 79 -2.09 39.71 -14.15
N THR A 80 -2.61 39.99 -12.96
CA THR A 80 -3.11 38.93 -12.05
C THR A 80 -4.38 38.28 -12.60
N LEU A 81 -5.24 39.02 -13.30
CA LEU A 81 -6.40 38.44 -13.99
C LEU A 81 -5.96 37.48 -15.11
N ALA A 82 -5.05 37.91 -15.98
CA ALA A 82 -4.48 37.06 -17.04
C ALA A 82 -3.78 35.82 -16.45
N ALA A 83 -2.96 35.99 -15.40
CA ALA A 83 -2.32 34.88 -14.71
C ALA A 83 -3.33 33.90 -14.10
N ARG A 84 -4.47 34.38 -13.56
CA ARG A 84 -5.55 33.52 -13.04
C ARG A 84 -6.23 32.73 -14.16
N GLN A 85 -6.47 33.34 -15.31
CA GLN A 85 -7.02 32.64 -16.47
C GLN A 85 -6.05 31.55 -16.97
N LEU A 86 -4.77 31.88 -17.13
CA LEU A 86 -3.74 30.92 -17.50
C LEU A 86 -3.63 29.79 -16.46
N GLY A 87 -3.58 30.12 -15.17
CA GLY A 87 -3.54 29.14 -14.09
C GLY A 87 -4.74 28.20 -14.11
N ARG A 88 -5.95 28.71 -14.36
CA ARG A 88 -7.16 27.89 -14.53
C ARG A 88 -7.06 26.97 -15.75
N ASN A 89 -6.56 27.47 -16.87
CA ASN A 89 -6.36 26.65 -18.08
C ASN A 89 -5.33 25.55 -17.85
N LEU A 90 -4.21 25.86 -17.17
CA LEU A 90 -3.20 24.88 -16.81
C LEU A 90 -3.75 23.82 -15.85
N VAL A 91 -4.48 24.22 -14.81
CA VAL A 91 -5.16 23.27 -13.91
C VAL A 91 -6.17 22.42 -14.67
N ARG A 92 -6.92 22.99 -15.60
CA ARG A 92 -7.86 22.25 -16.46
C ARG A 92 -7.14 21.20 -17.30
N ILE A 93 -6.01 21.56 -17.93
CA ILE A 93 -5.18 20.63 -18.71
C ILE A 93 -4.57 19.55 -17.81
N GLN A 94 -4.11 19.90 -16.61
CA GLN A 94 -3.58 18.93 -15.65
C GLN A 94 -4.66 17.96 -15.19
N LEU A 95 -5.86 18.46 -14.89
CA LEU A 95 -7.00 17.65 -14.49
C LEU A 95 -7.48 16.76 -15.61
N SER A 96 -7.58 17.26 -16.86
CA SER A 96 -7.93 16.41 -17.99
C SER A 96 -6.94 15.25 -18.10
N ARG A 97 -5.63 15.54 -18.10
CA ARG A 97 -4.58 14.51 -18.15
C ARG A 97 -4.59 13.51 -17.00
N ARG A 98 -5.04 13.91 -15.81
CA ARG A 98 -5.06 13.04 -14.61
C ARG A 98 -6.36 12.27 -14.46
N LEU A 99 -7.46 12.84 -14.94
CA LEU A 99 -8.79 12.24 -14.90
C LEU A 99 -9.10 11.44 -16.16
N ASP A 100 -8.21 11.47 -17.17
CA ASP A 100 -8.27 10.60 -18.34
C ASP A 100 -8.53 9.15 -17.92
N PRO A 101 -9.60 8.50 -18.42
CA PRO A 101 -9.99 7.15 -18.01
C PRO A 101 -8.88 6.11 -18.21
N ALA A 102 -7.99 6.34 -19.19
CA ALA A 102 -6.85 5.46 -19.45
C ALA A 102 -5.77 5.52 -18.35
N ARG A 103 -5.65 6.64 -17.63
CA ARG A 103 -4.66 6.84 -16.55
C ARG A 103 -5.26 6.66 -15.16
N ARG A 104 -6.55 6.95 -14.99
CA ARG A 104 -7.25 6.79 -13.73
C ARG A 104 -7.52 5.32 -13.47
N LEU A 105 -6.93 4.78 -12.40
CA LEU A 105 -7.21 3.41 -11.97
C LEU A 105 -8.68 3.24 -11.56
N SER A 106 -9.27 2.13 -11.97
CA SER A 106 -10.60 1.73 -11.53
C SER A 106 -10.62 1.45 -10.02
N ARG A 107 -11.81 1.50 -9.42
CA ARG A 107 -12.01 1.19 -7.99
C ARG A 107 -11.48 -0.21 -7.64
N GLU A 108 -11.69 -1.18 -8.52
CA GLU A 108 -11.19 -2.55 -8.40
C GLU A 108 -9.66 -2.61 -8.42
N ALA A 109 -9.01 -1.88 -9.34
CA ALA A 109 -7.56 -1.85 -9.41
C ALA A 109 -6.94 -1.18 -8.16
N LEU A 110 -7.61 -0.19 -7.57
CA LEU A 110 -7.20 0.41 -6.30
C LEU A 110 -7.33 -0.56 -5.12
N VAL A 111 -8.36 -1.41 -5.11
CA VAL A 111 -8.51 -2.47 -4.11
C VAL A 111 -7.47 -3.58 -4.30
N ALA A 112 -7.19 -3.97 -5.55
CA ALA A 112 -6.15 -4.95 -5.87
C ALA A 112 -4.76 -4.47 -5.42
N ARG A 113 -4.49 -3.16 -5.51
CA ARG A 113 -3.27 -2.53 -4.99
C ARG A 113 -3.28 -2.25 -3.49
N GLY A 114 -4.37 -2.58 -2.78
CA GLY A 114 -4.50 -2.37 -1.33
C GLY A 114 -4.61 -0.90 -0.91
N VAL A 115 -4.85 0.03 -1.85
CA VAL A 115 -5.06 1.45 -1.54
C VAL A 115 -6.45 1.67 -0.95
N LEU A 116 -7.46 1.00 -1.54
CA LEU A 116 -8.81 0.97 -1.01
C LEU A 116 -9.09 -0.37 -0.30
N PRO A 117 -9.83 -0.36 0.81
CA PRO A 117 -10.33 -1.57 1.42
C PRO A 117 -11.26 -2.34 0.47
N ARG A 118 -11.30 -3.68 0.58
CA ARG A 118 -12.15 -4.53 -0.28
C ARG A 118 -13.64 -4.23 -0.11
N GLU A 119 -14.03 -3.78 1.08
CA GLU A 119 -15.38 -3.41 1.46
C GLU A 119 -15.89 -2.22 0.64
N CYS A 120 -14.99 -1.43 0.06
CA CYS A 120 -15.37 -0.39 -0.86
C CYS A 120 -16.03 -0.95 -2.11
N LEU A 121 -15.76 -2.17 -2.60
CA LEU A 121 -16.38 -2.60 -3.87
C LEU A 121 -17.91 -2.77 -3.81
N GLY A 122 -18.50 -2.89 -2.63
CA GLY A 122 -19.96 -3.01 -2.43
C GLY A 122 -20.64 -1.73 -1.93
N ASP A 123 -21.85 -1.89 -1.41
CA ASP A 123 -22.75 -0.81 -0.94
C ASP A 123 -22.34 -0.18 0.41
N GLY A 124 -21.11 -0.44 0.87
CA GLY A 124 -20.59 0.13 2.10
C GLY A 124 -20.33 1.62 1.95
N SER A 125 -21.07 2.45 2.69
CA SER A 125 -20.73 3.87 2.84
C SER A 125 -19.32 4.01 3.46
N PRO A 126 -18.45 4.89 2.93
CA PRO A 126 -17.11 5.09 3.47
C PRO A 126 -17.12 5.52 4.94
N ALA A 127 -18.17 6.20 5.37
CA ALA A 127 -18.35 6.64 6.75
C ALA A 127 -18.46 5.47 7.76
N LEU A 128 -18.93 4.30 7.31
CA LEU A 128 -19.14 3.13 8.17
C LEU A 128 -17.96 2.14 8.14
N LEU A 129 -16.95 2.37 7.29
CA LEU A 129 -15.82 1.45 7.14
C LEU A 129 -15.05 1.26 8.44
N GLU A 130 -14.80 2.34 9.16
CA GLU A 130 -14.02 2.30 10.40
C GLU A 130 -14.77 1.56 11.51
N VAL A 131 -16.06 1.87 11.69
CA VAL A 131 -16.94 1.18 12.65
C VAL A 131 -17.03 -0.31 12.32
N ARG A 132 -17.23 -0.65 11.04
CA ARG A 132 -17.29 -2.06 10.59
C ARG A 132 -15.98 -2.80 10.82
N LYS A 133 -14.83 -2.18 10.52
CA LYS A 133 -13.51 -2.78 10.79
C LYS A 133 -13.33 -3.06 12.28
N ARG A 134 -13.64 -2.08 13.12
CA ARG A 134 -13.56 -2.22 14.58
C ARG A 134 -14.41 -3.38 15.07
N LEU A 135 -15.69 -3.44 14.67
CA LEU A 135 -16.59 -4.53 15.01
C LEU A 135 -16.08 -5.88 14.51
N GLY A 136 -15.50 -5.93 13.30
CA GLY A 136 -14.88 -7.14 12.76
C GLY A 136 -13.73 -7.65 13.63
N TRP A 137 -12.84 -6.76 14.07
CA TRP A 137 -11.75 -7.10 14.98
C TRP A 137 -12.24 -7.52 16.36
N ASP A 138 -13.25 -6.84 16.90
CA ASP A 138 -13.85 -7.18 18.19
C ASP A 138 -14.50 -8.57 18.13
N MET A 139 -15.24 -8.88 17.06
CA MET A 139 -15.81 -10.21 16.85
C MET A 139 -14.72 -11.28 16.73
N LEU A 140 -13.68 -11.04 15.94
CA LEU A 140 -12.52 -11.94 15.81
C LEU A 140 -11.85 -12.19 17.16
N ARG A 141 -11.67 -11.14 17.96
CA ARG A 141 -11.07 -11.23 19.31
C ARG A 141 -11.93 -12.09 20.23
N VAL A 142 -13.25 -11.89 20.22
CA VAL A 142 -14.19 -12.70 21.02
C VAL A 142 -14.19 -14.16 20.55
N GLN A 143 -14.26 -14.41 19.24
CA GLN A 143 -14.23 -15.75 18.66
C GLN A 143 -12.93 -16.48 18.99
N LEU A 144 -11.79 -15.81 18.82
CA LEU A 144 -10.48 -16.36 19.16
C LEU A 144 -10.39 -16.63 20.66
N GLY A 145 -10.83 -15.70 21.50
CA GLY A 145 -10.89 -15.89 22.95
C GLY A 145 -11.69 -17.13 23.35
N ARG A 146 -12.83 -17.39 22.72
CA ARG A 146 -13.62 -18.62 22.94
C ARG A 146 -12.87 -19.88 22.49
N LYS A 147 -12.26 -19.85 21.29
CA LYS A 147 -11.48 -21.00 20.77
C LYS A 147 -10.25 -21.30 21.63
N LEU A 148 -9.57 -20.27 22.14
CA LEU A 148 -8.42 -20.43 23.02
C LEU A 148 -8.81 -20.99 24.39
N LYS A 149 -10.01 -20.66 24.91
CA LYS A 149 -10.55 -21.31 26.12
C LYS A 149 -10.82 -22.79 25.92
N GLN A 150 -11.20 -23.19 24.71
CA GLN A 150 -11.40 -24.60 24.33
C GLN A 150 -10.10 -25.31 23.94
N ARG A 151 -8.95 -24.68 24.13
CA ARG A 151 -7.66 -25.27 23.75
C ARG A 151 -7.42 -26.54 24.57
N PRO A 152 -7.29 -27.71 23.92
CA PRO A 152 -6.95 -28.94 24.63
C PRO A 152 -5.58 -28.80 25.29
N SER A 153 -5.48 -29.33 26.51
CA SER A 153 -4.21 -29.42 27.23
C SER A 153 -3.18 -30.27 26.47
N ALA A 154 -1.90 -30.08 26.76
CA ALA A 154 -0.86 -30.88 26.14
C ALA A 154 -1.01 -32.39 26.46
N GLU A 155 -1.47 -32.73 27.66
CA GLU A 155 -1.78 -34.12 28.03
C GLU A 155 -2.88 -34.74 27.17
N THR A 156 -3.94 -33.98 26.91
CA THR A 156 -5.01 -34.45 26.02
C THR A 156 -4.53 -34.67 24.59
N LEU A 157 -3.58 -33.87 24.10
CA LEU A 157 -2.95 -34.06 22.79
C LEU A 157 -2.05 -35.30 22.74
N VAL A 158 -1.39 -35.65 23.85
CA VAL A 158 -0.61 -36.88 23.99
C VAL A 158 -1.54 -38.10 23.97
N ARG A 159 -2.64 -38.08 24.74
CA ARG A 159 -3.64 -39.16 24.75
C ARG A 159 -4.28 -39.39 23.38
N GLN A 160 -4.44 -38.32 22.59
CA GLN A 160 -4.95 -38.39 21.21
C GLN A 160 -3.88 -38.76 20.18
N GLY A 161 -2.62 -38.97 20.58
CA GLY A 161 -1.53 -39.35 19.69
C GLY A 161 -1.02 -38.24 18.76
N VAL A 162 -1.43 -36.99 19.01
CA VAL A 162 -1.03 -35.82 18.19
C VAL A 162 0.34 -35.29 18.63
N LEU A 163 0.59 -35.26 19.95
CA LEU A 163 1.88 -34.85 20.53
C LEU A 163 2.61 -36.06 21.10
N PRO A 164 3.87 -36.33 20.71
CA PRO A 164 4.66 -37.39 21.34
C PRO A 164 4.97 -37.09 22.81
N GLU A 165 4.98 -38.11 23.67
CA GLU A 165 5.27 -37.97 25.12
C GLU A 165 6.62 -37.29 25.41
N GLU A 166 7.57 -37.47 24.49
CA GLU A 166 8.92 -36.92 24.54
C GLU A 166 8.93 -35.38 24.46
N CYS A 167 7.90 -34.80 23.82
CA CYS A 167 7.70 -33.36 23.75
C CYS A 167 6.95 -32.82 24.94
N PHE A 168 6.01 -33.58 25.50
CA PHE A 168 5.30 -33.19 26.71
C PHE A 168 6.24 -33.14 27.93
N SER A 169 7.15 -34.10 28.03
CA SER A 169 8.18 -34.16 29.09
C SER A 169 9.30 -33.13 28.94
N GLY A 170 9.26 -32.27 27.91
CA GLY A 170 10.26 -31.22 27.68
C GLY A 170 11.65 -31.73 27.26
N ARG A 171 11.83 -33.03 27.04
CA ARG A 171 13.14 -33.61 26.69
C ARG A 171 13.58 -33.30 25.26
N VAL A 172 12.62 -33.15 24.35
CA VAL A 172 12.89 -32.96 22.92
C VAL A 172 11.93 -31.94 22.34
N ALA A 173 12.47 -30.91 21.69
CA ALA A 173 11.66 -29.94 20.96
C ALA A 173 10.92 -30.62 19.79
N PRO A 174 9.67 -30.23 19.46
CA PRO A 174 8.89 -30.88 18.40
C PRO A 174 9.60 -30.96 17.02
N ALA A 175 10.40 -29.95 16.70
CA ALA A 175 11.18 -29.90 15.46
C ALA A 175 12.29 -30.98 15.38
N LEU A 176 12.76 -31.49 16.51
CA LEU A 176 13.90 -32.41 16.61
C LEU A 176 13.49 -33.88 16.72
N ILE A 177 12.20 -34.18 16.89
CA ILE A 177 11.72 -35.57 17.05
C ILE A 177 12.11 -36.43 15.86
N GLY A 178 11.94 -35.91 14.64
CA GLY A 178 12.28 -36.62 13.41
C GLY A 178 13.78 -36.92 13.32
N VAL A 179 14.62 -36.01 13.80
CA VAL A 179 16.08 -36.18 13.85
C VAL A 179 16.46 -37.20 14.91
N LYS A 180 15.91 -37.10 16.13
CA LYS A 180 16.13 -38.08 17.20
C LYS A 180 15.77 -39.50 16.75
N LYS A 181 14.57 -39.70 16.20
CA LYS A 181 14.12 -41.01 15.69
C LYS A 181 14.97 -41.54 14.53
N ARG A 182 15.64 -40.65 13.78
CA ARG A 182 16.57 -41.03 12.72
C ARG A 182 17.90 -41.49 13.32
N VAL A 183 18.44 -40.73 14.27
CA VAL A 183 19.67 -41.07 14.99
C VAL A 183 19.51 -42.39 15.75
N GLU A 184 18.37 -42.61 16.42
CA GLU A 184 18.08 -43.88 17.09
C GLU A 184 18.03 -45.05 16.11
N ARG A 185 17.38 -44.87 14.95
CA ARG A 185 17.37 -45.89 13.88
C ARG A 185 18.77 -46.19 13.35
N GLU A 186 19.60 -45.17 13.14
CA GLU A 186 21.00 -45.37 12.72
C GLU A 186 21.82 -46.06 13.80
N ARG A 187 21.66 -45.70 15.08
CA ARG A 187 22.32 -46.41 16.19
C ARG A 187 21.98 -47.90 16.22
N VAL A 188 20.71 -48.26 16.02
CA VAL A 188 20.29 -49.66 15.93
C VAL A 188 20.93 -50.35 14.71
N LYS A 189 20.97 -49.68 13.55
CA LYS A 189 21.64 -50.22 12.35
C LYS A 189 23.14 -50.41 12.57
N ASP A 190 23.80 -49.50 13.28
CA ASP A 190 25.24 -49.58 13.54
C ASP A 190 25.56 -50.73 14.50
N ILE A 191 24.73 -50.94 15.53
CA ILE A 191 24.82 -52.11 16.42
C ILE A 191 24.62 -53.41 15.63
N LEU A 192 23.61 -53.47 14.74
CA LEU A 192 23.36 -54.64 13.91
C LEU A 192 24.50 -54.90 12.92
N ARG A 193 25.06 -53.87 12.29
CA ARG A 193 26.25 -53.99 11.43
C ARG A 193 27.43 -54.58 12.20
N GLY A 194 27.73 -54.05 13.39
CA GLY A 194 28.78 -54.59 14.26
C GLY A 194 28.53 -56.04 14.70
N TRP A 195 27.27 -56.40 14.99
CA TRP A 195 26.91 -57.77 15.33
C TRP A 195 27.08 -58.73 14.15
N VAL A 196 26.63 -58.34 12.95
CA VAL A 196 26.81 -59.09 11.71
C VAL A 196 28.29 -59.25 11.38
N ASP A 197 29.09 -58.18 11.50
CA ASP A 197 30.53 -58.23 11.26
C ASP A 197 31.24 -59.14 12.27
N GLY A 198 30.83 -59.11 13.55
CA GLY A 198 31.32 -60.03 14.57
C GLY A 198 30.89 -61.48 14.34
N TRP A 199 29.67 -61.70 13.84
CA TRP A 199 29.21 -63.02 13.37
C TRP A 199 30.01 -63.50 12.16
N ARG A 200 30.32 -62.61 11.21
CA ARG A 200 31.10 -62.91 10.01
C ARG A 200 32.56 -63.23 10.34
N LYS A 201 33.15 -62.54 11.32
CA LYS A 201 34.48 -62.85 11.84
C LYS A 201 34.52 -64.19 12.58
N ARG A 202 33.56 -64.48 13.47
CA ARG A 202 33.46 -65.78 14.18
C ARG A 202 33.11 -66.96 13.28
N GLY A 203 32.28 -66.73 12.25
CA GLY A 203 31.98 -67.73 11.21
C GLY A 203 33.13 -67.92 10.22
N GLY A 204 33.92 -66.86 9.98
CA GLY A 204 35.17 -66.91 9.20
C GLY A 204 36.28 -67.66 9.94
N GLU A 205 36.43 -67.46 11.24
CA GLU A 205 37.43 -68.17 12.06
C GLU A 205 37.16 -69.68 12.14
N ARG A 206 35.90 -70.12 12.08
CA ARG A 206 35.56 -71.56 11.94
C ARG A 206 35.76 -72.12 10.53
N GLN A 207 36.02 -71.30 9.53
CA GLN A 207 36.19 -71.71 8.13
C GLN A 207 37.60 -71.41 7.58
N VAL A 208 38.53 -70.96 8.42
CA VAL A 208 39.93 -70.71 8.05
C VAL A 208 40.84 -71.92 8.31
N GLU A 209 40.39 -72.94 9.06
CA GLU A 209 41.22 -74.13 9.32
C GLU A 209 41.05 -75.29 8.32
N GLN A 210 40.14 -75.20 7.34
CA GLN A 210 40.08 -76.22 6.30
C GLN A 210 39.31 -75.74 5.07
N LYS A 211 39.91 -74.81 4.32
CA LYS A 211 39.61 -74.67 2.90
C LYS A 211 40.90 -74.33 2.17
N MET A 212 41.56 -75.40 1.69
CA MET A 212 42.37 -75.28 0.48
C MET A 212 41.52 -74.54 -0.56
N ASP A 213 42.06 -73.42 -1.01
CA ASP A 213 41.39 -72.49 -1.90
C ASP A 213 41.18 -73.17 -3.27
N VAL A 214 39.99 -73.75 -3.51
CA VAL A 214 39.61 -74.39 -4.78
C VAL A 214 39.81 -73.42 -5.95
N ARG A 215 39.77 -72.11 -5.71
CA ARG A 215 40.10 -71.07 -6.71
C ARG A 215 41.58 -71.09 -7.10
N ARG A 216 42.51 -71.34 -6.17
CA ARG A 216 43.93 -71.52 -6.48
C ARG A 216 44.23 -72.85 -7.17
N LEU A 217 43.45 -73.90 -6.90
CA LEU A 217 43.54 -75.18 -7.63
C LEU A 217 43.02 -75.04 -9.07
N ALA A 218 41.88 -74.37 -9.26
CA ALA A 218 41.29 -74.12 -10.57
C ALA A 218 42.19 -73.22 -11.45
N ILE A 219 42.85 -72.21 -10.87
CA ILE A 219 43.81 -71.36 -11.60
C ILE A 219 45.03 -72.17 -12.08
N ARG A 220 45.49 -73.19 -11.32
CA ARG A 220 46.60 -74.07 -11.75
C ARG A 220 46.19 -75.07 -12.83
N PHE A 221 44.93 -75.51 -12.84
CA PHE A 221 44.42 -76.40 -13.89
C PHE A 221 44.07 -75.65 -15.19
N THR A 222 43.48 -74.45 -15.12
CA THR A 222 43.17 -73.67 -16.32
C THR A 222 44.38 -72.95 -16.91
N ALA A 223 45.43 -72.67 -16.14
CA ALA A 223 46.66 -72.06 -16.65
C ALA A 223 47.52 -73.03 -17.48
N LYS A 224 47.32 -74.35 -17.34
CA LYS A 224 48.00 -75.36 -18.16
C LYS A 224 47.27 -75.67 -19.48
N GLU A 225 46.03 -75.21 -19.62
CA GLU A 225 45.15 -75.46 -20.78
C GLU A 225 44.97 -74.21 -21.68
N MET A 226 45.42 -73.03 -21.24
CA MET A 226 45.26 -71.74 -21.93
C MET A 226 46.60 -71.13 -22.42
N GLU A 227 47.62 -71.96 -22.65
CA GLU A 227 48.88 -71.56 -23.32
C GLU A 227 49.00 -72.10 -24.76
N GLU A 228 47.93 -72.68 -25.33
CA GLU A 228 47.94 -73.19 -26.72
C GLU A 228 46.89 -72.58 -27.67
N LEU A 229 46.08 -71.60 -27.26
CA LEU A 229 45.21 -70.88 -28.21
C LEU A 229 45.29 -69.36 -28.01
N ARG A 230 46.37 -68.80 -28.56
CA ARG A 230 46.42 -67.40 -29.00
C ARG A 230 45.34 -67.19 -30.08
N GLY A 231 44.49 -66.17 -29.93
CA GLY A 231 43.83 -65.59 -31.11
C GLY A 231 42.57 -64.76 -30.86
N GLY A 232 42.74 -63.52 -30.38
CA GLY A 232 41.91 -62.36 -30.79
C GLY A 232 40.45 -62.28 -30.33
N SER A 233 40.14 -61.32 -29.47
CA SER A 233 39.48 -60.06 -29.86
C SER A 233 39.08 -59.25 -28.62
N ARG A 234 39.53 -57.99 -28.56
CA ARG A 234 39.24 -57.04 -27.48
C ARG A 234 37.74 -56.67 -27.49
N LYS A 235 37.05 -56.85 -26.37
CA LYS A 235 35.84 -56.06 -26.04
C LYS A 235 36.20 -55.01 -24.98
N LEU A 236 35.87 -53.78 -25.34
CA LEU A 236 36.18 -52.54 -24.64
C LEU A 236 35.52 -52.47 -23.26
N ARG A 237 36.26 -51.86 -22.32
CA ARG A 237 35.70 -51.23 -21.12
C ARG A 237 34.59 -50.27 -21.54
N GLU A 238 33.36 -50.52 -21.12
CA GLU A 238 32.34 -49.49 -21.11
C GLU A 238 32.60 -48.56 -19.92
N GLU A 239 33.18 -47.41 -20.21
CA GLU A 239 33.05 -46.24 -19.35
C GLU A 239 31.56 -45.87 -19.27
N PRO A 240 31.02 -45.52 -18.09
CA PRO A 240 29.63 -45.12 -17.98
C PRO A 240 29.35 -43.88 -18.84
N THR A 241 28.40 -44.01 -19.75
CA THR A 241 28.00 -42.98 -20.72
C THR A 241 27.57 -41.67 -20.04
N ARG A 242 28.08 -40.56 -20.60
CA ARG A 242 27.82 -39.14 -20.28
C ARG A 242 26.34 -38.77 -20.02
N ALA A 243 25.40 -39.57 -20.51
CA ALA A 243 23.95 -39.41 -20.29
C ALA A 243 23.52 -39.60 -18.82
N LYS A 244 24.20 -40.48 -18.05
CA LYS A 244 23.86 -40.71 -16.63
C LYS A 244 24.36 -39.60 -15.70
N VAL A 245 25.41 -38.87 -16.09
CA VAL A 245 25.97 -37.75 -15.31
C VAL A 245 25.22 -36.44 -15.57
N LEU A 246 24.64 -36.26 -16.77
CA LEU A 246 23.79 -35.09 -17.08
C LEU A 246 22.46 -35.09 -16.31
N GLY A 247 21.89 -36.25 -16.02
CA GLY A 247 20.68 -36.37 -15.20
C GLY A 247 20.89 -35.88 -13.77
N LEU A 248 22.02 -36.23 -13.16
CA LEU A 248 22.41 -35.73 -11.83
C LEU A 248 22.69 -34.22 -11.84
N ARG A 249 23.37 -33.71 -12.88
CA ARG A 249 23.67 -32.28 -12.98
C ARG A 249 22.42 -31.42 -13.16
N ARG A 250 21.47 -31.84 -14.02
CA ARG A 250 20.18 -31.15 -14.19
C ARG A 250 19.30 -31.21 -12.95
N PHE A 251 19.36 -32.30 -12.20
CA PHE A 251 18.65 -32.44 -10.93
C PHE A 251 19.14 -31.41 -9.91
N TRP A 252 20.46 -31.28 -9.71
CA TRP A 252 21.03 -30.32 -8.76
C TRP A 252 20.94 -28.86 -9.23
N GLU A 253 21.03 -28.58 -10.53
CA GLU A 253 20.82 -27.23 -11.09
C GLU A 253 19.35 -26.77 -10.98
N LYS A 254 18.38 -27.69 -10.95
CA LYS A 254 16.95 -27.39 -10.74
C LYS A 254 16.63 -27.11 -9.27
N VAL A 255 17.15 -27.92 -8.36
CA VAL A 255 17.00 -27.73 -6.90
C VAL A 255 17.60 -26.41 -6.42
N GLY A 256 18.62 -25.88 -7.10
CA GLY A 256 19.21 -24.57 -6.80
C GLY A 256 18.48 -23.35 -7.36
N ARG A 257 17.58 -23.50 -8.35
CA ARG A 257 16.80 -22.38 -8.93
C ARG A 257 15.44 -22.18 -8.26
N ASP A 258 14.84 -23.24 -7.74
CA ASP A 258 13.51 -23.20 -7.12
C ASP A 258 13.56 -22.80 -5.62
N GLY A 259 14.74 -22.41 -5.13
CA GLY A 259 15.02 -22.08 -3.73
C GLY A 259 15.33 -20.60 -3.45
N ASN A 260 14.97 -19.67 -4.33
CA ASN A 260 15.09 -18.22 -4.13
C ASN A 260 13.77 -17.51 -4.45
#